data_AF-A0A7V9AEM0-F1
#
_entry.id   AF-A0A7V9AEM0-F1
#
_cell.length_a   1.000
_cell.length_b   1.000
_cell.length_c   1.000
_cell.angle_alpha   90.00
_cell.angle_beta   90.00
_cell.angle_gamma   90.00
#
_symmetry.space_group_name_H-M   'P 1'
#
loop_
_entity.id
_entity.type
_entity.pdbx_description
1 polymer ?
#
loop_
_entity_poly.entity_id
_entity_poly.type
_entity_poly.pdbx_seq_one_letter_code
_entity_poly.pdbx_strand_id
1 'polypeptide(L)' 'MSLAWLPRELDLVRLATPDDPVYGTAISREILERVASGRTPATARLQRTGPVVSFGRQDSSAPGFGAAVRA' A
#
# COMPACT_ATOMS: atom_id res chain seq x y z
N MET A 1 -17.94 -8.90 -16.92
CA MET A 1 -17.00 -9.03 -15.78
C MET A 1 -17.83 -9.41 -14.55
N SER A 2 -17.76 -10.65 -14.08
CA SER A 2 -18.57 -11.10 -12.93
C SER A 2 -17.95 -10.61 -11.63
N LEU A 3 -18.77 -10.03 -10.74
CA LEU A 3 -18.39 -9.57 -9.40
C LEU A 3 -18.54 -10.67 -8.33
N ALA A 4 -18.86 -11.91 -8.73
CA ALA A 4 -19.11 -13.02 -7.81
C ALA A 4 -17.92 -13.40 -6.91
N TRP A 5 -16.71 -12.91 -7.21
CA TRP A 5 -15.49 -13.12 -6.44
C TRP A 5 -15.20 -12.00 -5.43
N LEU A 6 -15.96 -10.90 -5.43
CA LEU A 6 -15.74 -9.83 -4.46
C LEU A 6 -16.26 -10.27 -3.08
N PRO A 7 -15.50 -9.96 -2.02
CA PRO A 7 -15.94 -10.25 -0.66
C PRO A 7 -17.23 -9.47 -0.37
N ARG A 8 -18.17 -10.12 0.33
CA ARG A 8 -19.45 -9.50 0.72
C ARG A 8 -19.30 -8.46 1.82
N GLU A 9 -18.19 -8.50 2.55
CA GLU A 9 -17.87 -7.62 3.66
C GLU A 9 -16.38 -7.24 3.61
N LEU A 10 -16.07 -6.01 3.98
CA LEU A 10 -14.72 -5.46 3.95
C LEU A 10 -14.41 -4.76 5.27
N ASP A 11 -13.27 -5.10 5.87
CA ASP A 11 -12.73 -4.33 6.98
C ASP A 11 -12.17 -3.01 6.46
N LEU A 12 -12.56 -1.90 7.10
CA LEU A 12 -12.11 -0.57 6.73
C LEU A 12 -11.06 -0.05 7.70
N VAL A 13 -9.82 0.03 7.24
CA VAL A 13 -8.71 0.62 8.00
C VAL A 13 -8.54 2.09 7.60
N ARG A 14 -8.68 3.00 8.57
CA ARG A 14 -8.50 4.45 8.39
C ARG A 14 -7.21 5.01 8.98
N LEU A 15 -6.35 4.15 9.50
CA LEU A 15 -5.07 4.55 10.08
C LEU A 15 -4.16 5.17 9.01
N ALA A 16 -3.79 6.43 9.24
CA ALA A 16 -2.85 7.20 8.43
C ALA A 16 -1.63 7.60 9.27
N THR A 17 -0.47 7.64 8.63
CA THR A 17 0.82 8.02 9.25
C THR A 17 1.47 9.11 8.41
N PRO A 18 0.88 10.33 8.36
CA PRO A 18 1.34 11.37 7.44
C PRO A 18 2.77 11.83 7.72
N ASP A 19 3.20 11.78 8.98
CA ASP A 19 4.54 12.16 9.42
C ASP A 19 5.57 11.03 9.25
N ASP A 20 5.12 9.80 8.94
CA ASP A 20 5.97 8.66 8.64
C ASP A 20 5.42 7.84 7.45
N PRO A 21 5.69 8.30 6.21
CA PRO A 21 5.24 7.62 4.99
C PRO A 21 5.84 6.22 4.80
N VAL A 22 7.04 5.97 5.35
CA VAL A 22 7.72 4.67 5.26
C VAL A 22 6.97 3.66 6.12
N TYR A 23 6.64 4.01 7.36
CA TYR A 23 5.80 3.19 8.22
C TYR A 23 4.41 2.98 7.62
N GLY A 24 3.86 4.02 6.98
CA GLY A 24 2.62 3.92 6.21
C GLY A 24 2.66 2.83 5.14
N THR A 25 3.76 2.74 4.39
CA THR A 25 3.98 1.68 3.39
C THR A 25 4.14 0.31 4.03
N ALA A 26 4.85 0.20 5.16
CA ALA A 26 5.01 -1.04 5.90
C ALA A 26 3.66 -1.61 6.37
N ILE A 27 2.76 -0.77 6.89
CA ILE A 27 1.40 -1.17 7.25
C ILE A 27 0.63 -1.73 6.03
N SER A 28 0.75 -1.10 4.86
CA SER A 28 0.08 -1.59 3.65
C SER A 28 0.58 -2.99 3.27
N ARG A 29 1.90 -3.22 3.33
CA ARG A 29 2.49 -4.54 3.08
C ARG A 29 1.99 -5.58 4.07
N GLU A 30 2.00 -5.27 5.36
CA GLU A 30 1.56 -6.19 6.41
C GLU A 30 0.08 -6.58 6.23
N ILE A 31 -0.79 -5.64 5.87
CA ILE A 31 -2.19 -5.91 5.55
C ILE A 31 -2.28 -6.89 4.37
N LEU A 32 -1.56 -6.62 3.27
CA LEU A 32 -1.55 -7.49 2.10
C LEU A 32 -1.12 -8.93 2.45
N GLU A 33 -0.04 -9.07 3.23
CA GLU A 33 0.47 -10.38 3.65
C GLU A 33 -0.50 -11.12 4.60
N ARG A 34 -1.19 -10.41 5.49
CA ARG A 34 -2.23 -10.99 6.37
C ARG A 34 -3.47 -11.43 5.61
N VAL A 35 -3.94 -10.62 4.66
CA VAL A 35 -5.10 -10.98 3.82
C VAL A 35 -4.76 -12.20 2.97
N ALA A 36 -3.58 -12.20 2.32
CA ALA A 36 -3.15 -13.31 1.47
C ALA A 36 -2.98 -14.63 2.25
N SER A 37 -2.63 -14.55 3.53
CA SER A 37 -2.50 -15.71 4.42
C SER A 37 -3.79 -16.08 5.16
N GLY A 38 -4.90 -15.37 4.94
CA GLY A 38 -6.17 -15.62 5.62
C GLY A 38 -6.18 -15.26 7.11
N ARG A 39 -5.17 -14.52 7.61
CA ARG A 39 -5.08 -14.08 9.01
C ARG A 39 -6.00 -12.90 9.33
N THR A 40 -6.53 -12.23 8.30
CA THR A 40 -7.48 -11.12 8.44
C THR A 40 -8.48 -11.15 7.28
N PRO A 41 -9.72 -10.65 7.46
CA PRO A 41 -10.69 -10.53 6.39
C PRO A 41 -10.21 -9.64 5.25
N ALA A 42 -10.91 -9.70 4.11
CA ALA A 42 -10.66 -8.76 3.03
C ALA A 42 -10.74 -7.31 3.54
N THR A 43 -9.74 -6.50 3.22
CA THR A 43 -9.53 -5.21 3.85
C THR A 43 -9.42 -4.10 2.81
N ALA A 44 -10.14 -3.01 3.02
CA ALA A 44 -9.92 -1.74 2.35
C ALA A 44 -9.19 -0.79 3.30
N ARG A 45 -8.09 -0.19 2.85
CA ARG A 45 -7.38 0.86 3.60
C ARG A 45 -7.53 2.20 2.89
N LEU A 46 -8.01 3.20 3.62
CA LEU A 46 -8.09 4.57 3.16
C LEU A 46 -7.24 5.47 4.06
N GLN A 47 -6.31 6.20 3.47
CA GLN A 47 -5.44 7.12 4.21
C GLN A 47 -5.08 8.34 3.36
N ARG A 48 -4.69 9.41 4.03
CA ARG A 48 -4.02 10.56 3.42
C ARG A 48 -2.52 10.46 3.74
N THR A 49 -1.70 10.35 2.71
CA THR A 49 -0.25 10.33 2.83
C THR A 49 0.29 11.75 2.96
N GLY A 50 1.34 11.95 3.76
CA GLY A 50 2.12 13.18 3.77
C GLY A 50 2.93 13.37 2.47
N PRO A 51 3.77 14.41 2.38
CA PRO A 51 4.63 14.65 1.22
C PRO A 51 5.58 13.47 0.99
N VAL A 52 5.42 12.75 -0.13
CA VAL A 52 6.27 11.62 -0.50
C VAL A 52 6.24 11.41 -2.00
N VAL A 53 7.35 10.93 -2.56
CA VAL A 53 7.41 10.35 -3.92
C VAL A 53 7.42 8.84 -3.78
N SER A 54 6.49 8.16 -4.45
CA SER A 54 6.39 6.70 -4.44
C SER A 54 6.87 6.13 -5.77
N PHE A 55 7.87 5.25 -5.71
CA PHE A 55 8.37 4.54 -6.87
C PHE A 55 7.80 3.12 -6.94
N GLY A 56 7.32 2.74 -8.12
CA GLY A 56 6.97 1.38 -8.46
C GLY A 56 8.21 0.54 -8.80
N ARG A 57 8.04 -0.79 -8.85
CA ARG A 57 9.13 -1.71 -9.17
C ARG A 57 9.79 -1.42 -10.52
N GLN A 58 9.00 -1.01 -11.51
CA GLN A 58 9.49 -0.75 -12.88
C GLN A 58 10.31 0.55 -12.98
N ASP A 59 10.11 1.51 -12.08
CA ASP A 59 10.87 2.78 -12.08
C ASP A 59 12.36 2.55 -11.89
N SER A 60 12.75 1.45 -11.24
CA SER A 60 14.16 1.05 -11.08
C SER A 60 14.91 0.87 -12.40
N SER A 61 14.20 0.66 -13.51
CA SER A 61 14.78 0.53 -14.84
C SER A 61 15.03 1.87 -15.54
N ALA A 62 14.48 2.97 -15.03
CA ALA A 62 14.59 4.28 -15.65
C ALA A 62 16.01 4.87 -15.46
N PRO A 63 16.59 5.47 -16.52
CA PRO A 63 17.79 6.28 -16.37
C PRO A 63 17.59 7.36 -15.30
N GLY A 64 18.56 7.51 -14.38
CA GLY A 64 18.49 8.51 -13.32
C GLY A 64 17.70 8.11 -12.07
N PHE A 65 17.07 6.93 -12.03
CA PHE A 65 16.33 6.44 -10.85
C PHE A 65 17.14 6.53 -9.56
N GLY A 66 18.40 6.09 -9.59
CA GLY A 66 19.27 6.14 -8.41
C GLY A 66 19.54 7.56 -7.91
N ALA A 67 19.55 8.56 -8.80
CA ALA A 67 19.67 9.97 -8.39
C ALA A 67 18.37 10.47 -7.77
N ALA A 68 17.21 10.11 -8.35
CA ALA A 68 15.90 10.49 -7.83
C ALA A 68 15.63 9.91 -6.43
N VAL A 69 16.09 8.69 -6.14
CA VAL A 69 15.97 8.07 -4.80
C VAL A 69 16.82 8.78 -3.73
N ARG A 70 17.90 9.46 -4.14
CA ARG A 70 18.82 10.16 -3.22
C ARG A 70 18.52 11.65 -3.05
N ALA A 71 17.62 12.20 -3.85
CA ALA A 71 17.21 13.61 -3.78
C ALA A 71 16.15 13.80 -2.70
#